data_AF-A0A414JB25-F1
#
_entry.id   AF-A0A414JB25-F1
#
_cell.length_a   1.000
_cell.length_b   1.000
_cell.length_c   1.000
_cell.angle_alpha   90.00
_cell.angle_beta   90.00
_cell.angle_gamma   90.00
#
_symmetry.space_group_name_H-M   'P 1'
#
loop_
_entity.id
_entity.type
_entity.pdbx_description
1 polymer ?
#
loop_
_entity_poly.entity_id
_entity_poly.type
_entity_poly.pdbx_seq_one_letter_code
_entity_poly.pdbx_strand_id
1 'polypeptide(L)'
;MSNRKSNYPNAQQPDLEPGEMGELITHMEELRALPAVREPDEVRARVKWFFQWCIDGEVRPGVEILALSLGCTRQTLLNWQHEGGLRGEVITAAKQAIAALTEQWGLTGKLNPAAFCFILKNHFNYSDSVTVDTQQSRPGIPTQTTAEIAAKYRDILDQPELERPEL
;
A
#
# COMPACT_ATOMS: atom_id res chain seq x y z
N MET A 1 6.96 -32.06 -16.38
CA MET A 1 7.71 -30.82 -16.69
C MET A 1 8.13 -30.19 -15.37
N SER A 2 9.43 -30.10 -15.09
CA SER A 2 9.93 -29.48 -13.86
C SER A 2 9.93 -27.96 -14.01
N ASN A 3 9.32 -27.25 -13.07
CA ASN A 3 9.26 -25.79 -13.06
C ASN A 3 10.69 -25.24 -12.96
N ARG A 4 11.18 -24.58 -14.02
CA ARG A 4 12.55 -24.02 -14.09
C ARG A 4 12.70 -22.71 -13.31
N LYS A 5 11.60 -22.09 -12.85
CA LYS A 5 11.63 -20.86 -12.05
C LYS A 5 11.14 -21.17 -10.63
N SER A 6 11.93 -20.77 -9.64
CA SER A 6 11.57 -20.92 -8.23
C SER A 6 10.27 -20.16 -7.93
N ASN A 7 9.33 -20.80 -7.24
CA ASN A 7 8.11 -20.15 -6.76
C ASN A 7 8.33 -19.34 -5.47
N TYR A 8 9.55 -19.32 -4.93
CA TYR A 8 9.88 -18.49 -3.78
C TYR A 8 10.05 -17.03 -4.21
N PRO A 9 9.31 -16.07 -3.62
CA PRO A 9 9.37 -14.65 -4.01
C PRO A 9 10.78 -14.06 -3.95
N ASN A 10 11.59 -14.47 -2.97
CA ASN A 10 12.96 -13.96 -2.80
C ASN A 10 13.99 -14.61 -3.76
N ALA A 11 13.61 -15.67 -4.47
CA ALA A 11 14.47 -16.35 -5.43
C ALA A 11 14.23 -15.88 -6.87
N GLN A 12 13.22 -15.02 -7.09
CA GLN A 12 12.93 -14.43 -8.39
C GLN A 12 13.72 -13.13 -8.51
N GLN A 13 14.62 -13.08 -9.49
CA GLN A 13 15.23 -11.83 -9.91
C GLN A 13 14.14 -10.94 -10.54
N PRO A 14 14.28 -9.61 -10.44
CA PRO A 14 13.46 -8.70 -11.23
C PRO A 14 13.54 -9.07 -12.72
N ASP A 15 12.40 -9.04 -13.40
CA ASP A 15 12.34 -9.25 -14.85
C ASP A 15 12.76 -7.94 -15.53
N LEU A 16 14.03 -7.87 -15.93
CA LEU A 16 14.68 -6.67 -16.47
C LEU A 16 15.39 -7.01 -17.77
N GLU A 17 15.45 -6.03 -18.67
CA GLU A 17 16.25 -6.15 -19.88
C GLU A 17 17.76 -6.11 -19.53
N PRO A 18 18.63 -6.73 -20.36
CA PRO A 18 20.07 -6.67 -20.13
C PRO A 18 20.59 -5.22 -20.07
N GLY A 19 21.22 -4.84 -18.95
CA GLY A 19 21.77 -3.49 -18.72
C GLY A 19 20.91 -2.61 -17.81
N GLU A 20 19.59 -2.83 -17.77
CA GLU A 20 18.63 -1.99 -17.02
C GLU A 20 18.96 -1.93 -15.52
N MET A 21 19.36 -3.06 -14.93
CA MET A 21 19.78 -3.08 -13.51
C MET A 21 21.01 -2.20 -13.26
N GLY A 22 21.99 -2.21 -14.16
CA GLY A 22 23.23 -1.43 -14.02
C GLY A 22 22.97 0.06 -14.16
N GLU A 23 22.11 0.45 -15.10
CA GLU A 23 21.67 1.83 -15.29
C GLU A 23 20.94 2.35 -14.04
N LEU A 24 19.97 1.58 -13.53
CA LEU A 24 19.24 1.96 -12.33
C LEU A 24 20.15 2.11 -11.10
N ILE A 25 21.12 1.20 -10.91
CA ILE A 25 22.09 1.31 -9.82
C ILE A 25 22.93 2.57 -9.99
N THR A 26 23.43 2.85 -11.20
CA THR A 26 24.23 4.05 -11.50
C THR A 26 23.46 5.32 -11.12
N HIS A 27 22.18 5.40 -11.50
CA HIS A 27 21.30 6.49 -11.12
C HIS A 27 21.16 6.65 -9.60
N MET A 28 21.00 5.55 -8.85
CA MET A 28 20.92 5.62 -7.38
C MET A 28 22.25 6.04 -6.75
N GLU A 29 23.39 5.61 -7.30
CA GLU A 29 24.73 5.99 -6.85
C GLU A 29 24.98 7.49 -7.06
N GLU A 30 24.56 8.06 -8.19
CA GLU A 30 24.63 9.49 -8.47
C GLU A 30 23.90 10.31 -7.40
N LEU A 31 22.65 9.93 -7.09
CA LEU A 31 21.87 10.61 -6.06
C LEU A 31 22.51 10.47 -4.68
N ARG A 32 23.04 9.29 -4.35
CA ARG A 32 23.69 9.04 -3.05
C ARG A 32 24.97 9.86 -2.88
N ALA A 33 25.67 10.18 -3.96
CA ALA A 33 26.90 10.97 -3.92
C ALA A 33 26.64 12.48 -3.71
N LEU A 34 25.41 12.95 -3.89
CA LEU A 34 25.07 14.37 -3.72
C LEU A 34 25.19 14.81 -2.27
N PRO A 35 25.65 16.05 -2.01
CA PRO A 35 25.59 16.63 -0.69
C PRO A 35 24.13 16.81 -0.26
N ALA A 36 23.90 16.58 1.02
CA ALA A 36 22.63 16.79 1.67
C ALA A 36 22.27 18.29 1.70
N VAL A 37 21.02 18.62 1.38
CA VAL A 37 20.52 20.01 1.40
C VAL A 37 19.55 20.23 2.56
N ARG A 38 19.60 21.40 3.18
CA ARG A 38 18.77 21.71 4.37
C ARG A 38 18.08 23.06 4.29
N GLU A 39 18.73 24.04 3.65
CA GLU A 39 18.17 25.38 3.54
C GLU A 39 16.97 25.40 2.58
N PRO A 40 15.89 26.15 2.88
CA PRO A 40 14.65 26.11 2.10
C PRO A 40 14.84 26.36 0.60
N ASP A 41 15.67 27.32 0.22
CA ASP A 41 15.94 27.64 -1.19
C ASP A 41 16.75 26.55 -1.90
N GLU A 42 17.70 25.91 -1.21
CA GLU A 42 18.46 24.78 -1.74
C GLU A 42 17.54 23.57 -1.94
N VAL A 43 16.64 23.31 -1.00
CA VAL A 43 15.62 22.25 -1.14
C VAL A 43 14.75 22.53 -2.36
N ARG A 44 14.25 23.77 -2.54
CA ARG A 44 13.47 24.14 -3.74
C ARG A 44 14.25 23.88 -5.03
N ALA A 45 15.51 24.29 -5.08
CA ALA A 45 16.36 24.08 -6.24
C ALA A 45 16.61 22.58 -6.51
N ARG A 46 16.92 21.79 -5.49
CA ARG A 46 17.16 20.35 -5.60
C ARG A 46 15.90 19.60 -6.01
N VAL A 47 14.73 19.96 -5.50
CA VAL A 47 13.44 19.37 -5.92
C VAL A 47 13.16 19.64 -7.40
N LYS A 48 13.38 20.86 -7.88
CA LYS A 48 13.25 21.19 -9.30
C LYS A 48 14.21 20.36 -10.16
N TRP A 49 15.48 20.32 -9.75
CA TRP A 49 16.50 19.51 -10.42
C TRP A 49 16.15 18.03 -10.43
N PHE A 50 15.63 17.49 -9.33
CA PHE A 50 15.24 16.08 -9.21
C PHE A 50 14.23 15.65 -10.28
N PHE A 51 13.19 16.46 -10.52
CA PHE A 51 12.24 16.13 -11.58
C PHE A 51 12.87 16.18 -12.98
N GLN A 52 13.79 17.11 -13.22
CA GLN A 52 14.54 17.14 -14.48
C GLN A 52 15.45 15.91 -14.62
N TRP A 53 16.15 15.52 -13.56
CA TRP A 53 16.97 14.32 -13.53
C TRP A 53 16.15 13.05 -13.80
N CYS A 54 14.92 12.97 -13.26
CA CYS A 54 13.98 11.89 -13.59
C CYS A 54 13.57 11.88 -15.07
N ILE A 55 13.40 13.04 -15.70
CA ILE A 55 13.12 13.14 -17.14
C ILE A 55 14.32 12.66 -17.95
N ASP A 56 15.51 13.17 -17.62
CA ASP A 56 16.73 12.92 -18.38
C ASP A 56 17.19 11.45 -18.29
N GLY A 57 17.01 10.82 -17.13
CA GLY A 57 17.34 9.39 -16.91
C GLY A 57 16.17 8.43 -17.16
N GLU A 58 15.01 8.93 -17.62
CA GLU A 58 13.78 8.14 -17.76
C GLU A 58 13.40 7.35 -16.48
N VAL A 59 13.77 7.88 -15.32
CA VAL A 59 13.53 7.26 -14.01
C VAL A 59 12.19 7.74 -13.46
N ARG A 60 11.31 6.80 -13.13
CA ARG A 60 10.05 7.11 -12.45
C ARG A 60 10.30 7.84 -11.11
N PRO A 61 9.78 9.06 -10.89
CA PRO A 61 9.88 9.73 -9.61
C PRO A 61 9.11 8.98 -8.52
N GLY A 62 9.70 8.93 -7.33
CA GLY A 62 9.13 8.30 -6.14
C GLY A 62 9.57 9.02 -4.87
N VAL A 63 8.82 8.87 -3.78
CA VAL A 63 9.10 9.59 -2.53
C VAL A 63 10.42 9.18 -1.89
N GLU A 64 10.80 7.90 -1.99
CA GLU A 64 12.11 7.43 -1.50
C GLU A 64 13.27 8.00 -2.33
N ILE A 65 13.13 8.03 -3.67
CA ILE A 65 14.15 8.59 -4.55
C ILE A 65 14.28 10.12 -4.35
N LEU A 66 13.15 10.81 -4.14
CA LEU A 66 13.15 12.22 -3.75
C LEU A 66 13.92 12.43 -2.43
N ALA A 67 13.66 11.62 -1.41
CA ALA A 67 14.38 11.70 -0.13
C ALA A 67 15.88 11.46 -0.31
N LEU A 68 16.26 10.46 -1.11
CA LEU A 68 17.64 10.17 -1.45
C LEU A 68 18.31 11.37 -2.15
N SER A 69 17.63 11.98 -3.14
CA SER A 69 18.13 13.14 -3.87
C SER A 69 18.36 14.37 -2.97
N LEU A 70 17.69 14.46 -1.83
CA LEU A 70 17.85 15.53 -0.84
C LEU A 70 18.88 15.18 0.26
N GLY A 71 19.40 13.95 0.25
CA GLY A 71 20.28 13.42 1.29
C GLY A 71 19.58 13.33 2.64
N CYS A 72 18.32 12.88 2.66
CA CYS A 72 17.54 12.69 3.88
C CYS A 72 16.67 11.42 3.81
N THR A 73 15.91 11.16 4.88
CA THR A 73 14.98 10.02 4.93
C THR A 73 13.56 10.45 4.60
N ARG A 74 12.68 9.50 4.25
CA ARG A 74 11.23 9.74 4.16
C ARG A 74 10.65 10.36 5.43
N GLN A 75 11.12 9.93 6.60
CA GLN A 75 10.65 10.49 7.88
C GLN A 75 11.03 11.98 7.99
N THR A 76 12.23 12.36 7.53
CA THR A 76 12.64 13.76 7.48
C THR A 76 11.74 14.59 6.55
N LEU A 77 11.36 14.04 5.39
CA LEU A 77 10.41 14.73 4.50
C LEU A 77 9.07 14.98 5.19
N LEU A 78 8.53 13.97 5.90
CA LEU A 78 7.28 14.11 6.64
C LEU A 78 7.39 15.19 7.73
N ASN A 79 8.50 15.21 8.46
CA ASN A 79 8.75 16.23 9.48
C ASN A 79 8.80 17.63 8.86
N TRP A 80 9.49 17.82 7.73
CA TRP A 80 9.52 19.10 7.02
C TRP A 80 8.15 19.57 6.54
N GLN A 81 7.27 18.65 6.12
CA GLN A 81 5.88 19.00 5.79
C GLN A 81 5.12 19.51 7.03
N HIS A 82 5.30 18.86 8.18
CA HIS A 82 4.64 19.26 9.43
C HIS A 82 5.19 20.57 10.01
N GLU A 83 6.50 20.80 9.87
CA GLU A 83 7.16 22.07 10.26
C GLU A 83 6.64 23.27 9.44
N GLY A 84 6.21 23.02 8.19
CA GLY A 84 5.67 24.04 7.30
C GLY A 84 6.74 24.97 6.73
N GLY A 85 6.32 26.21 6.42
CA GLY A 85 7.14 27.19 5.71
C GLY A 85 7.51 26.76 4.29
N LEU A 86 8.40 27.52 3.65
CA LEU A 86 8.78 27.30 2.25
C LEU A 86 9.28 25.87 1.99
N ARG A 87 10.09 25.32 2.89
CA ARG A 87 10.61 23.94 2.75
C ARG A 87 9.46 22.92 2.78
N GLY A 88 8.54 23.02 3.73
CA GLY A 88 7.38 22.14 3.83
C GLY A 88 6.41 22.26 2.65
N GLU A 89 6.18 23.49 2.16
CA GLU A 89 5.35 23.76 0.98
C GLU A 89 5.93 23.12 -0.29
N VAL A 90 7.24 23.27 -0.51
CA VAL A 90 7.95 22.66 -1.64
C VAL A 90 7.84 21.12 -1.60
N ILE A 91 8.09 20.51 -0.44
CA ILE A 91 7.98 19.04 -0.31
C ILE A 91 6.54 18.57 -0.50
N THR A 92 5.57 19.31 0.00
CA THR A 92 4.14 19.00 -0.17
C THR A 92 3.74 19.02 -1.65
N ALA A 93 4.13 20.07 -2.37
CA ALA A 93 3.88 20.18 -3.81
C ALA A 93 4.58 19.06 -4.60
N ALA A 94 5.84 18.74 -4.26
CA ALA A 94 6.59 17.66 -4.90
C ALA A 94 5.92 16.29 -4.69
N LYS A 95 5.53 15.98 -3.44
CA LYS A 95 4.81 14.73 -3.14
C LYS A 95 3.46 14.67 -3.84
N GLN A 96 2.73 15.78 -3.95
CA GLN A 96 1.48 15.82 -4.70
C GLN A 96 1.68 15.51 -6.18
N ALA A 97 2.75 16.03 -6.80
CA ALA A 97 3.09 15.69 -8.18
C ALA A 97 3.40 14.19 -8.36
N ILE A 98 4.17 13.60 -7.44
CA ILE A 98 4.47 12.16 -7.44
C ILE A 98 3.20 11.32 -7.25
N ALA A 99 2.28 11.77 -6.39
CA ALA A 99 0.99 11.11 -6.18
C ALA A 99 0.16 11.09 -7.47
N ALA A 100 0.03 12.25 -8.14
CA ALA A 100 -0.72 12.37 -9.40
C ALA A 100 -0.13 11.48 -10.51
N LEU A 101 1.20 11.46 -10.65
CA LEU A 101 1.86 10.57 -11.62
C LEU A 101 1.61 9.08 -11.28
N THR A 102 1.71 8.72 -10.00
CA THR A 102 1.45 7.36 -9.53
C THR A 102 0.01 6.93 -9.77
N GLU A 103 -0.95 7.83 -9.57
CA GLU A 103 -2.35 7.61 -9.91
C GLU A 103 -2.53 7.36 -11.41
N GLN A 104 -1.98 8.21 -12.27
CA GLN A 104 -2.10 8.04 -13.72
C GLN A 104 -1.52 6.70 -14.21
N TRP A 105 -0.35 6.30 -13.70
CA TRP A 105 0.21 4.97 -14.04
C TRP A 105 -0.59 3.81 -13.44
N GLY A 106 -1.16 3.98 -12.25
CA GLY A 106 -2.07 3.00 -11.65
C GLY A 106 -3.33 2.79 -12.49
N LEU A 107 -3.99 3.89 -12.89
CA LEU A 107 -5.22 3.87 -13.68
C LEU A 107 -5.02 3.34 -15.11
N THR A 108 -3.84 3.55 -15.69
CA THR A 108 -3.50 3.06 -17.04
C THR A 108 -2.95 1.62 -17.05
N GLY A 109 -2.93 0.94 -15.89
CA GLY A 109 -2.45 -0.43 -15.77
C GLY A 109 -0.92 -0.58 -15.92
N LYS A 110 -0.17 0.52 -15.84
CA LYS A 110 1.30 0.53 -15.88
C LYS A 110 1.92 0.13 -14.55
N LEU A 111 1.14 0.16 -13.47
CA LEU A 111 1.54 -0.36 -12.16
C LEU A 111 0.69 -1.56 -11.78
N ASN A 112 1.31 -2.53 -11.10
CA ASN A 112 0.57 -3.58 -10.42
C ASN A 112 -0.42 -2.95 -9.40
N PRO A 113 -1.71 -3.33 -9.38
CA PRO A 113 -2.70 -2.73 -8.49
C PRO A 113 -2.35 -2.81 -7.01
N ALA A 114 -1.76 -3.91 -6.54
CA ALA A 114 -1.36 -4.05 -5.15
C ALA A 114 -0.20 -3.10 -4.80
N ALA A 115 0.80 -3.00 -5.68
CA ALA A 115 1.91 -2.05 -5.51
C ALA A 115 1.43 -0.59 -5.55
N PHE A 116 0.50 -0.27 -6.46
CA PHE A 116 -0.14 1.04 -6.55
C PHE A 116 -0.85 1.40 -5.23
N CYS A 117 -1.74 0.55 -4.72
CA CYS A 117 -2.43 0.76 -3.45
C CYS A 117 -1.45 0.89 -2.27
N PHE A 118 -0.40 0.05 -2.24
CA PHE A 118 0.61 0.11 -1.19
C PHE A 118 1.37 1.44 -1.18
N ILE A 119 1.79 1.93 -2.36
CA ILE A 119 2.48 3.22 -2.47
C ILE A 119 1.56 4.36 -2.03
N LEU A 120 0.29 4.36 -2.47
CA LEU A 120 -0.66 5.42 -2.12
C LEU A 120 -0.93 5.50 -0.62
N LYS A 121 -1.16 4.36 0.03
CA LYS A 121 -1.37 4.27 1.47
C LYS A 121 -0.17 4.75 2.26
N ASN A 122 1.03 4.28 1.88
CA ASN A 122 2.24 4.59 2.63
C ASN A 122 2.72 6.02 2.45
N HIS A 123 2.63 6.62 1.27
CA HIS A 123 3.26 7.92 1.02
C HIS A 123 2.28 9.10 0.97
N PHE A 124 1.01 8.83 0.70
CA PHE A 124 0.00 9.85 0.42
C PHE A 124 -1.26 9.74 1.30
N ASN A 125 -1.22 8.90 2.33
CA ASN A 125 -2.25 8.82 3.38
C ASN A 125 -3.63 8.36 2.89
N TYR A 126 -3.65 7.58 1.80
CA TYR A 126 -4.87 6.89 1.34
C TYR A 126 -5.21 5.75 2.29
N SER A 127 -6.49 5.39 2.39
CA SER A 127 -6.96 4.27 3.21
C SER A 127 -8.11 3.56 2.52
N ASP A 128 -8.24 2.25 2.79
CA ASP A 128 -9.44 1.51 2.40
C ASP A 128 -10.50 1.73 3.48
N SER A 129 -11.74 1.98 3.07
CA SER A 129 -12.90 1.98 3.97
C SER A 129 -13.66 0.67 3.76
N VAL A 130 -13.84 -0.10 4.85
CA VAL A 130 -14.61 -1.34 4.82
C VAL A 130 -15.72 -1.23 5.87
N THR A 131 -16.97 -1.24 5.41
CA THR A 131 -18.13 -1.38 6.29
C THR A 131 -18.44 -2.86 6.45
N VAL A 132 -18.36 -3.36 7.69
CA VAL A 132 -18.74 -4.74 8.01
C VAL A 132 -20.12 -4.72 8.65
N ASP A 133 -21.15 -5.06 7.87
CA ASP A 133 -22.49 -5.28 8.41
C ASP A 133 -22.51 -6.61 9.16
N THR A 134 -22.30 -6.52 10.47
CA THR A 134 -22.59 -7.65 11.35
C THR A 134 -24.10 -7.72 11.51
N GLN A 135 -24.75 -8.67 10.82
CA GLN A 135 -26.06 -9.12 11.26
C GLN A 135 -25.85 -9.77 12.64
N GLN A 136 -25.98 -8.99 13.70
CA GLN A 136 -26.10 -9.53 15.03
C GLN A 136 -27.33 -10.43 15.04
N SER A 137 -27.13 -11.76 14.99
CA SER A 137 -28.15 -12.70 15.42
C SER A 137 -28.51 -12.29 16.84
N ARG A 138 -29.68 -11.65 17.01
CA ARG A 138 -30.13 -11.15 18.32
C ARG A 138 -30.38 -12.38 19.19
N PRO A 139 -29.47 -12.74 20.12
CA PRO A 139 -29.63 -13.95 20.91
C PRO A 139 -30.87 -13.76 21.77
N GLY A 140 -31.80 -14.70 21.72
CA GLY A 140 -33.04 -14.64 22.51
C GLY A 140 -34.26 -14.06 21.80
N ILE A 141 -34.21 -13.74 20.51
CA ILE A 141 -35.44 -13.58 19.72
C ILE A 141 -35.84 -14.95 19.16
N PRO A 142 -37.01 -15.48 19.53
CA PRO A 142 -37.53 -16.70 18.92
C PRO A 142 -37.71 -16.48 17.42
N THR A 143 -36.95 -17.24 16.62
CA THR A 143 -37.03 -17.22 15.14
C THR A 143 -38.12 -18.13 14.59
N GLN A 144 -38.79 -18.88 15.47
CA GLN A 144 -39.85 -19.83 15.13
C GLN A 144 -41.08 -19.55 16.00
N THR A 145 -42.24 -19.65 15.38
CA THR A 145 -43.53 -19.61 16.06
C THR A 145 -43.77 -20.91 16.83
N THR A 146 -44.66 -20.86 17.84
CA THR A 146 -45.03 -22.04 18.63
C THR A 146 -45.55 -23.19 17.75
N ALA A 147 -46.27 -22.88 16.66
CA ALA A 147 -46.80 -23.87 15.74
C ALA A 147 -45.70 -24.58 14.92
N GLU A 148 -44.67 -23.84 14.50
CA GLU A 148 -43.52 -24.40 13.78
C GLU A 148 -42.68 -25.31 14.67
N ILE A 149 -42.48 -24.92 15.94
CA ILE A 149 -41.81 -25.76 16.94
C ILE A 149 -42.62 -27.04 17.16
N ALA A 150 -43.93 -26.95 17.41
CA ALA A 150 -44.78 -28.12 17.60
C ALA A 150 -44.80 -29.05 16.39
N ALA A 151 -44.75 -28.51 15.16
CA ALA A 151 -44.66 -29.30 13.94
C ALA A 151 -43.31 -30.01 13.81
N LYS A 152 -42.21 -29.32 14.11
CA LYS A 152 -40.84 -29.86 14.02
C LYS A 152 -40.58 -31.00 15.00
N TYR A 153 -41.13 -30.91 16.20
CA TYR A 153 -40.92 -31.91 17.27
C TYR A 153 -42.07 -32.90 17.41
N ARG A 154 -43.03 -32.91 16.46
CA ARG A 154 -44.22 -33.77 16.50
C ARG A 154 -43.84 -35.25 16.68
N ASP A 155 -42.90 -35.72 15.87
CA ASP A 155 -42.51 -37.13 15.81
C ASP A 155 -41.60 -37.56 16.99
N ILE A 156 -41.14 -36.61 17.81
CA ILE A 156 -40.32 -36.87 19.00
C ILE A 156 -41.21 -37.09 20.23
N LEU A 157 -42.42 -36.53 20.25
CA LEU A 157 -43.38 -36.72 21.35
C LEU A 157 -43.91 -38.17 21.43
N ASP A 158 -43.89 -38.89 20.30
CA ASP A 158 -44.36 -40.27 20.19
C ASP A 158 -43.23 -41.31 20.40
N GLN A 159 -41.98 -40.87 20.61
CA GLN A 159 -40.86 -41.77 20.87
C GLN A 159 -40.79 -42.14 22.37
N PRO A 160 -40.44 -43.39 22.71
CA PRO A 160 -40.25 -43.79 24.10
C PRO A 160 -39.15 -42.95 24.73
N GLU A 161 -39.36 -42.54 25.98
CA GLU A 161 -38.42 -41.71 26.74
C GLU A 161 -37.04 -42.38 26.73
N LEU A 162 -36.04 -41.69 26.18
CA LEU A 162 -34.67 -42.19 26.09
C LEU A 162 -34.14 -42.49 27.49
N GLU A 163 -33.69 -43.72 27.73
CA GLU A 163 -33.10 -44.11 29.01
C GLU A 163 -31.94 -43.17 29.34
N ARG A 164 -32.02 -42.55 30.52
CA ARG A 164 -31.00 -41.63 31.00
C ARG A 164 -29.71 -42.43 31.17
N PRO A 165 -28.59 -42.00 30.56
CA PRO A 165 -27.34 -42.73 30.67
C PRO A 165 -26.92 -42.80 32.14
N GLU A 166 -26.53 -44.00 32.59
CA GLU A 166 -25.92 -44.17 33.91
C GLU A 166 -24.57 -43.45 33.92
N LEU A 167 -24.38 -42.55 34.89
CA LEU A 167 -23.17 -41.75 35.08
C LEU A 167 -22.09 -42.56 35.81
#